data_AF-A0A2E3HQS4-F1
#
_entry.id   AF-A0A2E3HQS4-F1
#
_cell.length_a   1.000
_cell.length_b   1.000
_cell.length_c   1.000
_cell.angle_alpha   90.00
_cell.angle_beta   90.00
_cell.angle_gamma   90.00
#
_symmetry.space_group_name_H-M   'P 1'
#
loop_
_entity.id
_entity.type
_entity.pdbx_description
1 polymer ?
#
loop_
_entity_poly.entity_id
_entity_poly.type
_entity_poly.pdbx_seq_one_letter_code
_entity_poly.pdbx_strand_id
1 'polypeptide(L)'
;MAYKGKYRVRNYRKYKGDPTGVIYRSLWEKKFMDYCDSNRKVIEWSSEEHIIPYKDPVQKKWRRYFPDFYMKVKEANGKVKTYLVEVKPKKQVEGPKPQKRHTKRYISEVMTFATNQAKWEAAQEYCNDRLWEFKIITERELKV
;
A
#
# COMPACT_ATOMS: atom_id res chain seq x y z
N MET A 1 -15.47 6.73 -14.00
CA MET A 1 -15.48 7.29 -12.63
C MET A 1 -14.49 6.52 -11.79
N ALA A 2 -13.59 7.20 -11.08
CA ALA A 2 -12.75 6.55 -10.08
C ALA A 2 -13.62 6.26 -8.85
N TYR A 3 -13.80 4.97 -8.54
CA TYR A 3 -14.59 4.53 -7.38
C TYR A 3 -13.85 4.88 -6.09
N LYS A 4 -14.17 6.05 -5.54
CA LYS A 4 -13.81 6.46 -4.18
C LYS A 4 -15.05 6.54 -3.30
N GLY A 5 -14.92 6.30 -2.00
CA GLY A 5 -16.05 6.34 -1.09
C GLY A 5 -15.65 6.18 0.37
N LYS A 6 -16.64 6.30 1.27
CA LYS A 6 -16.47 5.99 2.69
C LYS A 6 -16.55 4.49 2.90
N TYR A 7 -15.65 3.95 3.71
CA TYR A 7 -15.70 2.58 4.18
C TYR A 7 -16.34 2.54 5.57
N ARG A 8 -17.43 1.79 5.72
CA ARG A 8 -18.01 1.53 7.04
C ARG A 8 -17.30 0.33 7.66
N VAL A 9 -16.36 0.59 8.56
CA VAL A 9 -15.70 -0.46 9.34
C VAL A 9 -16.78 -1.28 10.06
N ARG A 10 -16.73 -2.60 9.90
CA ARG A 10 -17.66 -3.55 10.53
C ARG A 10 -17.17 -4.01 11.89
N ASN A 11 -15.85 -4.08 12.06
CA ASN A 11 -15.23 -4.52 13.31
C ASN A 11 -14.32 -3.45 13.90
N TYR A 12 -14.91 -2.51 14.63
CA TYR A 12 -14.19 -1.40 15.26
C TYR A 12 -13.07 -1.84 16.19
N ARG A 13 -13.17 -3.03 16.80
CA ARG A 13 -12.12 -3.56 17.69
C ARG A 13 -10.83 -3.93 16.95
N LYS A 14 -10.91 -4.19 15.65
CA LYS A 14 -9.75 -4.46 14.80
C LYS A 14 -9.16 -3.19 14.20
N TYR A 15 -9.95 -2.13 14.07
CA TYR A 15 -9.48 -0.92 13.42
C TYR A 15 -8.66 -0.07 14.39
N LYS A 16 -7.42 0.23 14.01
CA LYS A 16 -6.50 1.06 14.78
C LYS A 16 -6.58 2.49 14.26
N GLY A 17 -7.28 3.35 14.99
CA GLY A 17 -7.52 4.74 14.63
C GLY A 17 -8.98 5.11 14.79
N ASP A 18 -9.43 6.16 14.10
CA ASP A 18 -10.84 6.54 14.05
C ASP A 18 -11.59 5.77 12.94
N PRO A 19 -12.47 4.80 13.29
CA PRO A 19 -13.18 4.00 12.29
C PRO A 19 -14.30 4.76 11.57
N THR A 20 -14.63 5.99 11.98
CA THR A 20 -15.73 6.76 11.40
C THR A 20 -15.32 7.51 10.12
N GLY A 21 -14.02 7.72 9.92
CA GLY A 21 -13.44 8.52 8.83
C GLY A 21 -12.81 7.71 7.70
N VAL A 22 -12.92 6.38 7.71
CA VAL A 22 -12.18 5.53 6.75
C VAL A 22 -12.71 5.74 5.32
N ILE A 23 -11.80 5.97 4.38
CA ILE A 23 -12.10 6.13 2.95
C ILE A 23 -11.31 5.14 2.13
N TYR A 24 -11.88 4.69 1.01
CA TYR A 24 -11.15 4.02 -0.05
C TYR A 24 -11.10 4.93 -1.29
N ARG A 25 -9.99 4.87 -2.01
CA ARG A 25 -9.72 5.59 -3.26
C ARG A 25 -9.81 4.67 -4.48
N SER A 26 -9.93 3.37 -4.27
CA SER A 26 -10.17 2.38 -5.30
C SER A 26 -11.07 1.22 -4.80
N LEU A 27 -11.71 0.50 -5.73
CA LEU A 27 -12.44 -0.73 -5.37
C LEU A 27 -11.53 -1.83 -4.82
N TRP A 28 -10.24 -1.79 -5.17
CA TRP A 28 -9.26 -2.75 -4.69
C TRP A 28 -8.90 -2.51 -3.23
N GLU A 29 -8.72 -1.24 -2.85
CA GLU A 29 -8.64 -0.84 -1.45
C GLU A 29 -9.90 -1.25 -0.69
N LYS A 30 -11.10 -1.00 -1.23
CA LYS A 30 -12.34 -1.47 -0.61
C LYS A 30 -12.34 -2.98 -0.40
N LYS A 31 -11.92 -3.76 -1.41
CA LYS A 31 -11.84 -5.22 -1.32
C LYS A 31 -10.81 -5.66 -0.27
N PHE A 32 -9.69 -4.95 -0.15
CA PHE A 32 -8.68 -5.21 0.87
C PHE A 32 -9.18 -4.87 2.28
N MET A 33 -9.86 -3.73 2.47
CA MET A 33 -10.53 -3.38 3.73
C MET A 33 -11.56 -4.44 4.11
N ASP A 34 -12.35 -4.91 3.14
CA ASP A 34 -13.32 -6.00 3.35
C ASP A 34 -12.66 -7.30 3.82
N TYR A 35 -11.47 -7.61 3.30
CA TYR A 35 -10.64 -8.71 3.77
C TYR A 35 -10.14 -8.49 5.22
N CYS A 36 -9.59 -7.32 5.52
CA CYS A 36 -9.07 -6.98 6.85
C CYS A 36 -10.15 -7.11 7.94
N ASP A 37 -11.34 -6.58 7.67
CA ASP A 37 -12.44 -6.63 8.62
C ASP A 37 -12.98 -8.04 8.85
N SER A 38 -13.23 -8.79 7.77
CA SER A 38 -13.92 -10.08 7.83
C SER A 38 -13.01 -11.23 8.26
N ASN A 39 -11.70 -11.16 7.97
CA ASN A 39 -10.78 -12.25 8.25
C ASN A 39 -10.45 -12.34 9.75
N ARG A 40 -10.83 -13.44 10.40
CA ARG A 40 -10.56 -13.70 11.83
C ARG A 40 -9.07 -13.72 12.19
N LYS A 41 -8.19 -14.02 11.24
CA LYS A 41 -6.73 -14.00 11.46
C LYS A 41 -6.17 -12.58 11.55
N VAL A 42 -6.86 -11.59 10.98
CA VAL A 42 -6.47 -10.19 11.11
C VAL A 42 -6.87 -9.71 12.49
N ILE A 43 -5.86 -9.33 13.27
CA ILE A 43 -5.99 -8.86 14.66
C ILE A 43 -6.25 -7.36 14.67
N GLU A 44 -5.47 -6.62 13.88
CA GLU A 44 -5.46 -5.16 13.89
C GLU A 44 -5.18 -4.65 12.47
N TRP A 45 -5.82 -3.56 12.05
CA TRP A 45 -5.51 -2.91 10.77
C TRP A 45 -5.84 -1.40 10.80
N SER A 46 -5.19 -0.62 9.95
CA SER A 46 -5.51 0.79 9.73
C SER A 46 -5.24 1.20 8.28
N SER A 47 -5.73 2.38 7.87
CA SER A 47 -5.53 2.91 6.52
C SER A 47 -4.83 4.26 6.60
N GLU A 48 -3.74 4.42 5.86
CA GLU A 48 -2.97 5.69 5.68
C GLU A 48 -2.39 6.37 6.93
N GLU A 49 -2.27 5.67 8.06
CA GLU A 49 -1.76 6.25 9.32
C GLU A 49 -0.23 6.35 9.40
N HIS A 50 0.52 5.62 8.56
CA HIS A 50 1.98 5.54 8.67
C HIS A 50 2.66 6.54 7.74
N ILE A 51 3.62 7.30 8.27
CA ILE A 51 4.39 8.30 7.51
C ILE A 51 5.84 7.83 7.41
N ILE A 52 6.31 7.62 6.19
CA ILE A 52 7.67 7.16 5.90
C ILE A 52 8.40 8.25 5.09
N PRO A 53 9.49 8.84 5.62
CA PRO A 53 10.29 9.77 4.84
C PRO A 53 11.05 9.02 3.74
N TYR A 54 11.10 9.58 2.54
CA TYR A 54 11.92 9.06 1.44
C TYR A 54 12.53 10.22 0.63
N LYS A 55 13.67 9.97 0.00
CA LYS A 55 14.33 10.92 -0.90
C LYS A 55 13.86 10.66 -2.33
N ASP A 56 13.12 11.61 -2.91
CA ASP A 56 12.64 11.51 -4.28
C ASP A 56 13.82 11.66 -5.27
N PRO A 57 14.15 10.63 -6.07
CA PRO A 57 15.30 10.68 -6.98
C PRO A 57 15.10 11.64 -8.14
N VAL A 58 13.84 11.93 -8.50
CA VAL A 58 13.50 12.82 -9.62
C VAL A 58 13.57 14.28 -9.17
N GLN A 59 12.98 14.58 -8.02
CA GLN A 59 12.94 15.96 -7.49
C GLN A 59 14.13 16.31 -6.59
N LYS A 60 14.93 15.31 -6.19
CA LYS A 60 16.07 15.44 -5.26
C LYS A 60 15.70 16.03 -3.89
N LYS A 61 14.45 15.81 -3.44
CA LYS A 61 13.90 16.36 -2.19
C LYS A 61 13.39 15.25 -1.28
N TRP A 62 13.45 15.49 0.03
CA TRP A 62 12.78 14.65 1.01
C TRP A 62 11.27 14.86 0.95
N ARG A 63 10.53 13.75 0.96
CA ARG A 63 9.06 13.72 0.88
C ARG A 63 8.52 12.68 1.83
N ARG A 64 7.19 12.72 2.03
CA ARG A 64 6.46 11.76 2.87
C ARG A 64 5.73 10.76 1.99
N TYR A 65 5.88 9.48 2.31
CA TYR A 65 5.10 8.38 1.77
C TYR A 65 4.11 7.91 2.83
N PHE A 66 2.88 7.69 2.39
CA PHE A 66 1.78 7.15 3.17
C PHE A 66 1.38 5.83 2.52
N PRO A 67 1.86 4.67 3.03
CA PRO A 67 1.38 3.38 2.57
C PRO A 67 -0.12 3.23 2.80
N ASP A 68 -0.80 2.51 1.91
CA ASP A 68 -2.27 2.42 1.96
C ASP A 68 -2.79 1.80 3.27
N PHE A 69 -2.12 0.76 3.79
CA PHE A 69 -2.58 0.06 5.00
C PHE A 69 -1.45 -0.41 5.92
N TYR A 70 -1.82 -0.54 7.19
CA TYR A 70 -1.12 -1.36 8.18
C TYR A 70 -2.03 -2.54 8.55
N MET A 71 -1.43 -3.71 8.77
CA MET A 71 -2.17 -4.92 9.15
C MET A 71 -1.33 -5.83 10.04
N LYS A 72 -1.90 -6.28 11.16
CA LYS A 72 -1.35 -7.31 12.03
C LYS A 72 -2.16 -8.59 11.92
N VAL A 73 -1.50 -9.70 11.65
CA VAL A 73 -2.14 -11.00 11.35
C VAL A 73 -1.55 -12.09 12.24
N LYS A 74 -2.42 -12.95 12.78
CA LYS A 74 -2.04 -14.23 13.37
C LYS A 74 -1.92 -15.29 12.28
N GLU A 75 -0.70 -15.73 12.01
CA GLU A 75 -0.42 -16.80 11.05
C GLU A 75 -0.90 -18.16 11.56
N ALA A 76 -0.97 -19.15 10.66
CA ALA A 76 -1.41 -20.50 10.99
C ALA A 76 -0.50 -21.19 12.03
N ASN A 77 0.79 -20.84 12.04
CA ASN A 77 1.77 -21.30 13.03
C ASN A 77 1.64 -20.61 14.40
N GLY A 78 0.65 -19.73 14.57
CA GLY A 78 0.40 -18.97 15.81
C GLY A 78 1.23 -17.68 15.96
N LYS A 79 2.24 -17.45 15.11
CA LYS A 79 3.05 -16.22 15.14
C LYS A 79 2.24 -15.02 14.69
N VAL A 80 2.53 -13.87 15.29
CA VAL A 80 1.93 -12.60 14.90
C VAL A 80 2.92 -11.87 13.99
N LYS A 81 2.48 -11.53 12.79
CA LYS A 81 3.24 -10.70 11.85
C LYS A 81 2.55 -9.39 11.60
N THR A 82 3.35 -8.36 11.39
CA THR A 82 2.89 -7.02 11.04
C THR A 82 3.32 -6.71 9.61
N TYR A 83 2.41 -6.09 8.87
CA TYR A 83 2.57 -5.74 7.48
C TYR A 83 2.27 -4.26 7.26
N LEU A 84 3.09 -3.63 6.43
CA LEU A 84 2.68 -2.43 5.69
C LEU A 84 2.31 -2.87 4.28
N VAL A 85 1.20 -2.36 3.77
CA VAL A 85 0.61 -2.82 2.52
C VAL A 85 0.34 -1.64 1.60
N GLU A 86 0.77 -1.78 0.35
CA GLU A 86 0.43 -0.90 -0.76
C GLU A 86 -0.44 -1.66 -1.77
N VAL A 87 -1.58 -1.10 -2.15
CA VAL A 87 -2.49 -1.67 -3.15
C VAL A 87 -2.30 -0.95 -4.49
N LYS A 88 -1.78 -1.65 -5.49
CA LYS A 88 -1.53 -1.07 -6.83
C LYS A 88 -1.76 -2.05 -7.97
N PRO A 89 -2.15 -1.56 -9.17
CA PRO A 89 -2.13 -2.35 -10.40
C PRO A 89 -0.76 -2.96 -10.65
N LYS A 90 -0.73 -4.25 -10.98
CA LYS A 90 0.52 -4.95 -11.32
C LYS A 90 1.33 -4.23 -12.39
N LYS A 91 0.66 -3.66 -13.39
CA LYS A 91 1.30 -2.83 -14.43
C LYS A 91 2.12 -1.65 -13.87
N GLN A 92 1.70 -1.06 -12.74
CA GLN A 92 2.46 0.02 -12.10
C GLN A 92 3.65 -0.49 -11.30
N VAL A 93 3.60 -1.76 -10.85
CA VAL A 93 4.71 -2.45 -10.18
C VAL A 93 5.79 -2.86 -11.17
N GLU A 94 5.41 -3.29 -12.37
CA GLU A 94 6.35 -3.70 -13.43
C GLU A 94 7.03 -2.50 -14.14
N GLY A 95 6.44 -1.32 -14.06
CA GLY A 95 6.97 -0.12 -14.69
C GLY A 95 6.81 -0.08 -16.22
N PRO A 96 7.30 0.99 -16.88
CA PRO A 96 7.24 1.11 -18.32
C PRO A 96 8.23 0.16 -19.00
N LYS A 97 7.79 -0.53 -20.06
CA LYS A 97 8.68 -1.36 -20.89
C LYS A 97 9.67 -0.47 -21.65
N PRO A 98 10.94 -0.88 -21.81
CA PRO A 98 11.92 -0.14 -22.59
C PRO A 98 11.41 0.18 -24.00
N GLN A 99 11.44 1.46 -24.39
CA GLN A 99 11.00 1.92 -25.70
C GLN A 99 12.20 2.41 -26.52
N LYS A 100 12.25 2.07 -27.82
CA LYS A 100 13.30 2.59 -28.73
C LYS A 100 13.25 4.11 -28.87
N ARG A 101 12.06 4.71 -28.80
CA ARG A 101 11.86 6.16 -28.89
C ARG A 101 11.50 6.73 -27.51
N HIS A 102 12.36 7.59 -26.98
CA HIS A 102 12.14 8.24 -25.69
C HIS A 102 11.20 9.45 -25.83
N THR A 103 9.91 9.17 -25.90
CA THR A 103 8.87 10.23 -25.93
C THR A 103 8.76 10.93 -24.57
N LYS A 104 8.21 12.16 -24.54
CA LYS A 104 7.92 12.87 -23.28
C LYS A 104 7.06 12.03 -22.33
N ARG A 105 6.09 11.29 -22.88
CA ARG A 105 5.24 10.36 -22.12
C ARG A 105 6.06 9.25 -21.47
N TYR A 106 6.92 8.58 -22.24
CA TYR A 106 7.79 7.52 -21.72
C TYR A 106 8.70 8.03 -20.59
N ILE A 107 9.31 9.20 -20.78
CA ILE A 107 10.15 9.84 -19.75
C ILE A 107 9.34 10.09 -18.47
N SER A 108 8.11 10.59 -18.58
CA SER A 108 7.22 10.81 -17.43
C SER A 108 6.83 9.51 -16.72
N GLU A 109 6.57 8.44 -17.47
CA GLU A 109 6.27 7.12 -16.92
C GLU A 109 7.48 6.57 -16.16
N VAL A 110 8.69 6.70 -16.72
CA VAL A 110 9.96 6.28 -16.08
C VAL A 110 10.22 7.08 -14.80
N MET A 111 10.05 8.40 -14.82
CA MET A 111 10.21 9.24 -13.63
C MET A 111 9.23 8.86 -12.52
N THR A 112 7.96 8.64 -12.88
CA THR A 112 6.92 8.23 -11.92
C THR A 112 7.26 6.87 -11.30
N PHE A 113 7.75 5.93 -12.11
CA PHE A 113 8.20 4.63 -11.65
C PHE A 113 9.38 4.76 -10.68
N ALA A 114 10.40 5.56 -11.01
CA ALA A 114 11.55 5.81 -10.14
C ALA A 114 11.15 6.41 -8.78
N THR A 115 10.22 7.38 -8.77
CA THR A 115 9.69 7.92 -7.51
C THR A 115 8.92 6.87 -6.70
N ASN A 116 8.16 5.97 -7.33
CA ASN A 116 7.45 4.90 -6.62
C ASN A 116 8.41 3.84 -6.07
N GLN A 117 9.46 3.47 -6.81
CA GLN A 117 10.49 2.56 -6.29
C GLN A 117 11.16 3.11 -5.04
N ALA A 118 11.55 4.39 -5.05
CA ALA A 118 12.14 5.04 -3.87
C ALA A 118 11.21 5.04 -2.64
N LYS A 119 9.89 5.14 -2.85
CA LYS A 119 8.91 4.99 -1.74
C LYS A 119 8.89 3.57 -1.18
N TRP A 120 8.88 2.57 -2.06
CA TRP A 120 8.80 1.16 -1.68
C TRP A 120 10.08 0.68 -1.02
N GLU A 121 11.25 1.12 -1.50
CA GLU A 121 12.55 0.88 -0.86
C GLU A 121 12.57 1.45 0.56
N ALA A 122 12.17 2.71 0.73
CA ALA A 122 12.08 3.33 2.05
C ALA A 122 11.09 2.61 2.98
N ALA A 123 9.97 2.12 2.44
CA ALA A 123 9.01 1.34 3.23
C ALA A 123 9.53 -0.05 3.61
N GLN A 124 10.29 -0.69 2.73
CA GLN A 124 10.95 -1.96 3.03
C GLN A 124 11.98 -1.80 4.14
N GLU A 125 12.83 -0.77 4.08
CA GLU A 125 13.80 -0.43 5.13
C GLU A 125 13.10 -0.14 6.46
N TYR A 126 12.08 0.74 6.43
CA TYR A 126 11.25 1.05 7.59
C TYR A 126 10.65 -0.21 8.25
N CYS A 127 10.20 -1.17 7.44
CA CYS A 127 9.66 -2.43 7.92
C CYS A 127 10.75 -3.34 8.51
N ASN A 128 11.90 -3.44 7.85
CA ASN A 128 13.02 -4.28 8.29
C ASN A 128 13.51 -3.88 9.69
N ASP A 129 13.66 -2.58 9.95
CA ASP A 129 14.04 -2.04 11.27
C ASP A 129 13.08 -2.44 12.40
N ARG A 130 11.83 -2.74 12.06
CA ARG A 130 10.74 -3.07 12.99
C ARG A 130 10.38 -4.54 13.01
N LEU A 131 11.09 -5.37 12.24
CA LEU A 131 10.75 -6.79 12.01
C LEU A 131 9.33 -6.95 11.41
N TRP A 132 8.91 -5.98 10.59
CA TRP A 132 7.68 -6.01 9.81
C TRP A 132 7.97 -6.42 8.37
N GLU A 133 6.93 -6.69 7.58
CA GLU A 133 7.06 -6.98 6.15
C GLU A 133 6.30 -5.94 5.32
N PHE A 134 6.97 -5.33 4.33
CA PHE A 134 6.29 -4.52 3.32
C PHE A 134 5.74 -5.43 2.21
N LYS A 135 4.48 -5.22 1.81
CA LYS A 135 3.83 -6.02 0.76
C LYS A 135 3.11 -5.13 -0.24
N ILE A 136 3.30 -5.45 -1.52
CA ILE A 136 2.50 -4.88 -2.59
C ILE A 136 1.41 -5.88 -2.94
N ILE A 137 0.16 -5.44 -2.90
CA ILE A 137 -1.03 -6.21 -3.21
C ILE A 137 -1.59 -5.73 -4.54
N THR A 138 -1.68 -6.65 -5.48
CA THR A 138 -2.19 -6.40 -6.83
C THR A 138 -3.51 -7.11 -7.06
N GLU A 139 -4.07 -6.98 -8.27
CA GLU A 139 -5.24 -7.73 -8.70
C GLU A 139 -5.09 -9.25 -8.51
N ARG A 140 -3.86 -9.78 -8.60
CA ARG A 140 -3.57 -11.21 -8.43
C ARG A 140 -3.87 -11.68 -7.02
N GLU A 141 -3.37 -10.98 -6.00
CA GLU A 141 -3.58 -11.32 -4.60
C GLU A 141 -5.03 -11.08 -4.18
N LEU A 142 -5.67 -10.06 -4.78
CA LEU A 142 -7.08 -9.75 -4.57
C LEU A 142 -8.03 -10.69 -5.32
N LYS A 143 -7.54 -11.50 -6.26
CA LYS A 143 -8.35 -12.36 -7.14
C LYS A 143 -9.43 -11.53 -7.86
N VAL A 144 -9.02 -10.48 -8.56
CA VAL A 144 -9.87 -9.63 -9.42
C VAL A 144 -9.24 -9.45 -10.80
#